data_AF-A0A841K0G9-F1
#
_entry.id   AF-A0A841K0G9-F1
#
_cell.length_a   1.000
_cell.length_b   1.000
_cell.length_c   1.000
_cell.angle_alpha   90.00
_cell.angle_beta   90.00
_cell.angle_gamma   90.00
#
_symmetry.space_group_name_H-M   'P 1'
#
loop_
_entity.id
_entity.type
_entity.pdbx_description
1 polymer ?
#
loop_
_entity_poly.entity_id
_entity_poly.type
_entity_poly.pdbx_seq_one_letter_code
_entity_poly.pdbx_strand_id
1 'polypeptide(L)' 'MTDATGSASIPLEQAEKIRVFSHDLSNALEIIIQTSYLIGLLPLDENGRQWRQMLDQGVQQAAKINRDLRDYVHKNS' A
#
# COMPACT_ATOMS: atom_id res chain seq x y z
N MET A 1 16.56 -0.24 -26.57
CA MET A 1 16.26 1.16 -26.94
C MET A 1 16.34 1.97 -25.66
N THR A 2 17.37 2.79 -25.54
CA THR A 2 17.68 3.61 -24.35
C THR A 2 17.19 5.02 -24.60
N ASP A 3 16.20 5.48 -23.83
CA ASP A 3 15.77 6.88 -23.85
C ASP A 3 16.82 7.80 -23.20
N ALA A 4 16.85 9.06 -23.66
CA ALA A 4 17.94 10.03 -23.50
C ALA A 4 18.13 10.62 -22.08
N THR A 5 17.70 9.92 -21.03
CA THR A 5 18.09 10.21 -19.65
C THR A 5 18.51 8.88 -19.04
N GLY A 6 19.73 8.78 -18.49
CA GLY A 6 20.38 7.51 -18.10
C GLY A 6 19.72 6.69 -16.97
N SER A 7 18.41 6.80 -16.79
CA SER A 7 17.56 5.95 -15.96
C SER A 7 17.05 4.78 -16.81
N ALA A 8 17.48 3.56 -16.49
CA ALA A 8 16.93 2.37 -17.13
C ALA A 8 15.42 2.26 -16.79
N SER A 9 14.57 2.32 -17.82
CA SER A 9 13.13 2.04 -17.66
C SER A 9 12.92 0.61 -17.18
N ILE A 10 11.96 0.42 -16.27
CA ILE A 10 11.49 -0.89 -15.82
C ILE A 10 10.92 -1.60 -17.05
N PRO A 11 11.38 -2.81 -17.39
CA PRO A 11 10.84 -3.48 -18.57
C PRO A 11 9.37 -3.87 -18.35
N LEU A 12 8.61 -3.86 -19.44
CA LEU A 12 7.14 -3.91 -19.42
C LEU A 12 6.58 -5.12 -18.64
N GLU A 13 7.15 -6.30 -18.84
CA GLU A 13 6.68 -7.53 -18.16
C GLU A 13 6.83 -7.42 -16.63
N GLN A 14 7.94 -6.84 -16.16
CA GLN A 14 8.18 -6.60 -14.73
C GLN A 14 7.22 -5.53 -14.21
N ALA A 15 7.00 -4.46 -14.97
CA ALA A 15 6.06 -3.41 -14.60
C ALA A 15 4.63 -3.94 -14.45
N GLU A 16 4.17 -4.80 -15.37
CA GLU A 16 2.87 -5.46 -15.30
C GLU A 16 2.73 -6.33 -14.05
N LYS A 17 3.73 -7.17 -13.75
CA LYS A 17 3.71 -7.99 -12.53
C LYS A 17 3.68 -7.15 -11.26
N ILE A 18 4.47 -6.06 -11.19
CA ILE A 18 4.46 -5.17 -10.03
C ILE A 18 3.11 -4.47 -9.89
N ARG A 19 2.44 -4.09 -10.99
CA ARG A 19 1.09 -3.52 -10.95
C ARG A 19 0.07 -4.53 -10.38
N VAL A 20 0.15 -5.80 -10.75
CA VAL A 20 -0.70 -6.87 -10.17
C VAL A 20 -0.44 -7.01 -8.67
N PHE A 21 0.80 -7.12 -8.23
CA PHE A 21 1.10 -7.19 -6.79
C PHE A 21 0.67 -5.94 -6.02
N SER A 22 0.84 -4.75 -6.61
CA SER A 22 0.40 -3.49 -6.00
C SER A 22 -1.13 -3.39 -5.92
N HIS A 23 -1.85 -4.00 -6.87
CA HIS A 23 -3.30 -4.18 -6.83
C HIS A 23 -3.70 -5.08 -5.68
N ASP A 24 -3.14 -6.28 -5.61
CA ASP A 24 -3.48 -7.27 -4.57
C ASP A 24 -3.13 -6.76 -3.17
N LEU A 25 -2.03 -6.03 -3.02
CA LEU A 25 -1.67 -5.37 -1.77
C LEU A 25 -2.69 -4.31 -1.36
N SER A 26 -3.30 -3.57 -2.30
CA SER A 26 -4.38 -2.64 -1.93
C SER A 26 -5.62 -3.36 -1.46
N ASN A 27 -5.98 -4.48 -2.08
CA ASN A 27 -7.13 -5.27 -1.63
C ASN A 27 -6.91 -5.80 -0.21
N ALA A 28 -5.71 -6.29 0.09
CA ALA A 28 -5.35 -6.73 1.44
C ALA A 28 -5.39 -5.57 2.45
N LEU A 29 -4.84 -4.39 2.09
CA LEU A 29 -4.87 -3.21 2.95
C LEU A 29 -6.29 -2.70 3.18
N GLU A 30 -7.16 -2.73 2.17
CA GLU A 30 -8.56 -2.33 2.29
C GLU A 30 -9.29 -3.21 3.32
N ILE A 31 -9.11 -4.52 3.26
CA ILE A 31 -9.67 -5.45 4.25
C ILE A 31 -9.19 -5.05 5.66
N ILE A 32 -7.89 -4.81 5.85
CA ILE A 32 -7.34 -4.45 7.15
C ILE A 32 -7.90 -3.10 7.66
N ILE A 33 -8.02 -2.10 6.78
CA ILE A 33 -8.62 -0.79 7.12
C ILE A 33 -10.06 -0.99 7.59
N GLN A 34 -10.86 -1.73 6.82
CA GLN A 34 -12.25 -2.00 7.16
C GLN A 34 -12.37 -2.78 8.49
N THR A 35 -11.52 -3.78 8.71
CA THR A 35 -11.46 -4.51 9.98
C THR A 35 -11.11 -3.59 11.14
N SER A 36 -10.09 -2.73 11.01
CA SER A 36 -9.71 -1.77 12.06
C SER A 36 -10.84 -0.78 12.37
N TYR A 37 -11.57 -0.34 11.35
CA TYR A 37 -12.76 0.48 11.51
C TYR A 37 -13.85 -0.24 12.33
N LEU A 38 -14.17 -1.49 11.99
CA LEU A 38 -15.18 -2.30 12.68
C LEU A 38 -14.80 -2.60 14.14
N ILE A 39 -13.53 -2.94 14.41
CA ILE A 39 -13.00 -3.09 15.78
C ILE A 39 -13.24 -1.82 16.60
N GLY A 40 -13.17 -0.67 15.93
CA GLY A 40 -13.44 0.63 16.50
C GLY A 40 -14.83 0.93 16.99
N LEU A 41 -15.80 0.15 16.54
CA LEU A 41 -17.20 0.28 16.96
C LEU A 41 -17.48 -0.49 18.25
N LEU A 42 -16.53 -1.32 18.70
CA LEU A 42 -16.64 -2.09 19.94
C LEU A 42 -16.22 -1.24 21.15
N PRO A 43 -16.75 -1.55 22.35
CA PRO A 43 -16.23 -0.97 23.58
C PRO A 43 -14.83 -1.52 23.86
N LEU A 44 -13.81 -0.76 23.49
CA LEU A 44 -12.40 -1.09 23.75
C LEU A 44 -11.98 -0.50 25.09
N ASP A 45 -11.19 -1.25 25.85
CA ASP A 45 -10.45 -0.73 27.00
C ASP A 45 -9.30 0.19 26.54
N GLU A 46 -8.51 0.72 27.47
CA GLU A 46 -7.43 1.65 27.13
C GLU A 46 -6.37 1.02 26.23
N ASN A 47 -5.96 -0.21 26.53
CA ASN A 47 -5.01 -0.96 25.72
C ASN A 47 -5.56 -1.23 24.31
N GLY A 48 -6.81 -1.66 24.21
CA GLY A 48 -7.48 -1.93 22.93
C GLY A 48 -7.54 -0.68 22.05
N ARG A 49 -7.81 0.50 22.63
CA ARG A 49 -7.76 1.78 21.89
C ARG A 49 -6.34 2.09 21.40
N GLN A 50 -5.33 1.89 22.23
CA GLN A 50 -3.93 2.13 21.85
C GLN A 50 -3.48 1.20 20.73
N TRP A 51 -3.76 -0.10 20.81
CA TRP A 51 -3.40 -1.06 19.77
C TRP A 51 -4.12 -0.78 18.46
N ARG A 52 -5.40 -0.38 18.52
CA ARG A 52 -6.14 0.05 17.33
C ARG A 52 -5.49 1.28 16.69
N GLN A 53 -5.09 2.28 17.47
CA GLN A 53 -4.40 3.45 16.94
C GLN A 53 -3.07 3.07 16.27
N MET A 54 -2.30 2.14 16.85
CA MET A 54 -1.08 1.62 16.23
C MET A 54 -1.36 0.89 14.92
N LEU A 55 -2.43 0.08 14.86
CA LEU A 55 -2.90 -0.59 13.65
C LEU A 55 -3.26 0.42 12.56
N ASP A 56 -4.10 1.41 12.89
CA ASP A 56 -4.52 2.46 11.96
C ASP A 56 -3.29 3.19 11.38
N GLN A 57 -2.32 3.56 12.23
CA GLN A 57 -1.10 4.24 11.79
C GLN A 57 -0.27 3.36 10.83
N GLY A 58 -0.01 2.10 11.19
CA GLY A 58 0.78 1.19 10.36
C GLY A 58 0.13 0.92 9.00
N VAL A 59 -1.19 0.78 8.97
CA VAL A 59 -1.95 0.52 7.75
C VAL A 59 -1.99 1.75 6.84
N GLN A 60 -2.15 2.95 7.39
CA GLN A 60 -2.06 4.20 6.62
C GLN A 60 -0.66 4.38 6.02
N GLN A 61 0.40 4.04 6.77
CA GLN A 61 1.76 4.07 6.27
C GLN A 61 1.96 3.07 5.13
N ALA A 62 1.49 1.83 5.28
CA ALA A 62 1.56 0.82 4.22
C ALA A 62 0.77 1.23 2.97
N ALA A 63 -0.41 1.81 3.13
CA ALA A 63 -1.22 2.34 2.03
C ALA A 63 -0.55 3.51 1.31
N LYS A 64 0.18 4.36 2.04
CA LYS A 64 1.02 5.40 1.42
C LYS A 64 2.17 4.77 0.62
N ILE A 65 2.92 3.84 1.20
CA ILE A 65 4.04 3.17 0.52
C ILE A 65 3.56 2.46 -0.76
N ASN A 66 2.41 1.78 -0.72
CA ASN A 66 1.87 1.11 -1.89
C ASN A 66 1.43 2.09 -2.99
N ARG A 67 0.91 3.27 -2.64
CA ARG A 67 0.64 4.35 -3.61
C ARG A 67 1.92 4.88 -4.22
N ASP A 68 2.92 5.17 -3.39
CA ASP A 68 4.23 5.65 -3.85
C ASP A 68 4.90 4.61 -4.79
N LEU A 69 4.74 3.31 -4.51
CA LEU A 69 5.22 2.22 -5.37
C LEU A 69 4.52 2.22 -6.74
N ARG A 70 3.19 2.34 -6.76
CA ARG A 70 2.41 2.41 -8.02
C ARG A 70 2.85 3.61 -8.85
N ASP A 71 3.01 4.77 -8.22
CA ASP A 71 3.45 5.99 -8.89
C ASP A 71 4.88 5.85 -9.43
N TYR A 72 5.77 5.22 -8.66
CA TYR A 72 7.13 4.95 -9.10
C TYR A 72 7.15 4.03 -10.33
N VAL A 73 6.40 2.93 -10.31
CA VAL A 73 6.32 2.02 -11.45
C VAL A 73 5.72 2.73 -12.65
N HIS A 74 4.63 3.48 -12.48
CA HIS A 74 3.99 4.20 -13.57
C HIS A 74 4.92 5.24 -14.23
N LYS A 75 5.72 5.96 -13.45
CA LYS A 75 6.68 6.96 -13.96
C LYS A 75 7.91 6.36 -14.64
N ASN A 76 8.23 5.10 -14.36
CA ASN A 76 9.48 4.46 -14.78
C ASN A 76 9.26 3.16 -15.57
N SER A 77 8.09 2.93 -16.19
CA SER A 77 7.83 1.75 -17.04
C SER A 77 7.34 2.13 -18.43
#